data_AF-A0A3D1TCL9-F1
#
_entry.id   AF-A0A3D1TCL9-F1
#
_cell.length_a   1.000
_cell.length_b   1.000
_cell.length_c   1.000
_cell.angle_alpha   90.00
_cell.angle_beta   90.00
_cell.angle_gamma   90.00
#
_symmetry.space_group_name_H-M   'P 1'
#
loop_
_entity.id
_entity.type
_entity.pdbx_description
1 polymer ?
#
loop_
_entity_poly.entity_id
_entity_poly.type
_entity_poly.pdbx_seq_one_letter_code
_entity_poly.pdbx_strand_id
1 'polypeptide(L)'
;MRLWEFIVNLTALLIFVAMLLSSWVGHSWGDDIIELAFGFGGTVICLFPYEATSYSGHWGWSHRQWRIPPEGWIKFCGIVALLLGAFSIYTGSEWLDSMIRR
;
A
#
# COMPACT_ATOMS: atom_id res chain seq x y z
N MET A 1 16.64 12.07 6.07
CA MET A 1 15.33 12.01 5.39
C MET A 1 14.99 13.41 4.89
N ARG A 2 14.62 13.56 3.61
CA ARG A 2 14.27 14.86 3.03
C ARG A 2 12.86 15.26 3.50
N LEU A 3 12.59 16.57 3.63
CA LEU A 3 11.28 17.08 4.09
C LEU A 3 10.11 16.52 3.27
N TRP A 4 10.28 16.45 1.95
CA TRP A 4 9.30 15.85 1.03
C TRP A 4 8.99 14.38 1.35
N GLU A 5 10.01 13.57 1.64
CA GLU A 5 9.82 12.15 1.99
C GLU A 5 9.06 12.01 3.31
N PHE A 6 9.33 12.90 4.26
CA PHE A 6 8.61 12.92 5.53
C PHE A 6 7.13 13.22 5.33
N ILE A 7 6.80 14.23 4.51
CA ILE A 7 5.41 14.58 4.19
C ILE A 7 4.69 13.39 3.57
N VAL A 8 5.28 12.77 2.54
CA VAL A 8 4.67 11.62 1.83
C VAL A 8 4.45 10.45 2.79
N ASN A 9 5.44 10.10 3.59
CA ASN A 9 5.36 8.99 4.52
C ASN A 9 4.33 9.24 5.63
N LEU A 10 4.26 10.47 6.14
CA LEU A 10 3.26 10.88 7.11
C LEU A 10 1.85 10.81 6.51
N THR A 11 1.66 11.29 5.28
CA THR A 11 0.37 11.22 4.58
C THR A 11 -0.08 9.77 4.38
N ALA A 12 0.81 8.88 3.94
CA ALA A 12 0.50 7.45 3.79
C ALA A 12 0.05 6.83 5.12
N LEU A 13 0.77 7.14 6.21
CA LEU A 13 0.43 6.65 7.54
C LEU A 13 -0.94 7.16 8.01
N LEU A 14 -1.23 8.46 7.81
CA LEU A 14 -2.50 9.05 8.21
C LEU A 14 -3.69 8.44 7.47
N ILE A 15 -3.54 8.16 6.17
CA ILE A 15 -4.60 7.52 5.39
C ILE A 15 -4.82 6.08 5.87
N PHE A 16 -3.76 5.32 6.13
CA PHE A 16 -3.91 3.96 6.65
C PHE A 16 -4.61 3.95 8.01
N VAL A 17 -4.28 4.88 8.91
CA VAL A 17 -4.98 5.03 10.19
C VAL A 17 -6.45 5.38 9.97
N ALA A 18 -6.77 6.25 9.01
CA ALA A 18 -8.15 6.59 8.68
C ALA A 18 -8.93 5.37 8.17
N MET A 19 -8.31 4.50 7.37
CA MET A 19 -8.92 3.23 6.93
C MET A 19 -9.25 2.31 8.11
N LEU A 20 -8.30 2.12 9.04
CA LEU A 20 -8.50 1.30 10.24
C LEU A 20 -9.63 1.85 11.11
N LEU A 21 -9.68 3.17 11.31
CA LEU A 21 -10.73 3.82 12.07
C LEU A 21 -12.09 3.70 11.38
N SER A 22 -12.13 3.87 10.05
CA SER A 22 -13.36 3.73 9.27
C SER A 22 -13.95 2.32 9.38
N SER A 23 -13.11 1.30 9.19
CA SER A 23 -13.52 -0.11 9.31
C SER A 23 -13.92 -0.47 10.75
N TRP A 24 -13.24 0.10 11.75
CA TRP A 24 -13.61 -0.04 13.16
C TRP A 24 -14.97 0.58 13.49
N VAL A 25 -15.21 1.82 13.08
CA VAL A 25 -16.49 2.49 13.31
C VAL A 25 -17.62 1.75 12.58
N GLY A 26 -17.37 1.29 11.35
CA GLY A 26 -18.33 0.54 10.54
C GLY A 26 -18.58 -0.91 11.01
N HIS A 27 -17.77 -1.45 11.93
CA HIS A 27 -17.79 -2.87 12.33
C HIS A 27 -17.61 -3.82 11.13
N SER A 28 -16.94 -3.36 10.07
CA SER A 28 -16.82 -4.02 8.77
C SER A 28 -15.45 -4.68 8.56
N TRP A 29 -14.70 -4.95 9.65
CA TRP A 29 -13.36 -5.54 9.59
C TRP A 29 -13.26 -6.82 8.75
N GLY A 30 -14.29 -7.66 8.76
CA GLY A 30 -14.34 -8.88 7.96
C GLY A 30 -14.54 -8.62 6.48
N ASP A 31 -15.35 -7.63 6.15
CA ASP A 31 -15.71 -7.26 4.78
C ASP A 31 -14.60 -6.45 4.10
N ASP A 32 -13.86 -5.64 4.88
CA ASP A 32 -12.76 -4.79 4.40
C ASP A 32 -11.39 -5.46 4.47
N ILE A 33 -11.31 -6.76 4.80
CA ILE A 33 -10.03 -7.41 5.12
C ILE A 33 -9.03 -7.35 3.96
N ILE A 34 -9.53 -7.42 2.72
CA ILE A 34 -8.72 -7.33 1.51
C ILE A 34 -8.21 -5.90 1.33
N GLU A 35 -9.09 -4.91 1.48
CA GLU A 35 -8.78 -3.48 1.40
C GLU A 35 -7.76 -3.05 2.44
N LEU A 36 -7.92 -3.54 3.68
CA LEU A 36 -7.00 -3.30 4.77
C LEU A 36 -5.63 -3.95 4.51
N ALA A 37 -5.61 -5.15 3.90
CA ALA A 37 -4.36 -5.79 3.49
C ALA A 37 -3.65 -5.00 2.37
N PHE A 38 -4.39 -4.50 1.38
CA PHE A 38 -3.87 -3.61 0.35
C PHE A 38 -3.34 -2.29 0.94
N GLY A 39 -4.09 -1.67 1.86
CA GLY A 39 -3.67 -0.46 2.57
C GLY A 39 -2.41 -0.67 3.40
N PHE A 40 -2.32 -1.80 4.11
CA PHE A 40 -1.14 -2.17 4.88
C PHE A 40 0.08 -2.41 3.97
N GLY A 41 -0.09 -3.20 2.90
CA GLY A 41 0.97 -3.46 1.93
C GLY A 41 1.47 -2.17 1.27
N GLY A 42 0.55 -1.29 0.84
CA GLY A 42 0.89 0.02 0.29
C GLY A 42 1.67 0.90 1.28
N THR A 43 1.26 0.91 2.55
CA THR A 43 1.94 1.64 3.63
C THR A 43 3.37 1.14 3.83
N VAL A 44 3.55 -0.19 3.93
CA VAL A 44 4.87 -0.80 4.11
C VAL A 44 5.80 -0.46 2.96
N ILE A 45 5.32 -0.55 1.71
CA ILE A 45 6.09 -0.21 0.52
C ILE A 45 6.50 1.28 0.51
N CYS A 46 5.63 2.19 0.97
CA CYS A 46 5.97 3.61 1.10
C CYS A 46 7.03 3.89 2.17
N LEU A 47 6.87 3.28 3.35
CA LEU A 47 7.73 3.54 4.51
C LEU A 47 9.09 2.84 4.39
N PHE A 48 9.11 1.64 3.79
CA PHE A 48 10.25 0.72 3.73
C PHE A 48 10.52 0.24 2.30
N PRO A 49 10.81 1.15 1.35
CA PRO A 49 10.97 0.80 -0.07
C PRO A 49 12.21 -0.08 -0.34
N TYR A 50 13.25 0.02 0.48
CA TYR A 50 14.48 -0.78 0.34
C TYR A 50 14.25 -2.23 0.77
N GLU A 51 13.52 -2.41 1.86
CA GLU A 51 13.13 -3.71 2.38
C GLU A 51 12.17 -4.40 1.40
N ALA A 52 11.21 -3.66 0.84
CA ALA A 52 10.31 -4.16 -0.20
C ALA A 52 11.05 -4.63 -1.47
N THR A 53 12.14 -3.97 -1.85
CA THR A 53 12.96 -4.37 -3.02
C THR A 53 13.94 -5.49 -2.73
N SER A 54 14.35 -5.68 -1.48
CA SER A 54 15.31 -6.73 -1.07
C SER A 54 14.79 -8.18 -1.29
N TYR A 55 13.46 -8.36 -1.38
CA TYR A 55 12.84 -9.63 -1.74
C TYR A 55 13.27 -10.15 -3.12
N SER A 56 13.78 -9.27 -4.00
CA SER A 56 14.34 -9.65 -5.31
C SER A 56 15.60 -10.53 -5.21
N GLY A 57 16.34 -10.49 -4.09
CA GLY A 57 17.56 -11.25 -3.88
C GLY A 57 17.36 -12.76 -3.67
N HIS A 58 16.19 -13.18 -3.16
CA HIS A 58 15.89 -14.59 -2.89
C HIS A 58 15.59 -15.43 -4.14
N TRP A 59 15.45 -14.79 -5.30
CA TRP A 59 14.99 -15.44 -6.54
C TRP A 59 16.10 -15.58 -7.61
N GLY A 60 17.37 -15.36 -7.26
CA GLY A 60 18.52 -15.69 -8.12
C GLY A 60 18.84 -14.70 -9.26
N TRP A 61 18.53 -13.43 -9.12
CA TRP A 61 18.68 -12.44 -10.19
C TRP A 61 20.01 -11.66 -10.10
N SER A 62 20.62 -11.36 -11.25
CA SER A 62 21.98 -10.79 -11.33
C SER A 62 21.99 -9.27 -11.51
N HIS A 63 23.10 -8.65 -11.10
CA HIS A 63 23.36 -7.21 -10.97
C HIS A 63 23.34 -6.38 -12.28
N ARG A 64 23.01 -6.98 -13.44
CA ARG A 64 22.96 -6.31 -14.76
C ARG A 64 21.54 -6.11 -15.31
N GLN A 65 20.50 -6.43 -14.54
CA GLN A 65 19.10 -6.24 -14.95
C GLN A 65 18.50 -4.97 -14.31
N TRP A 66 17.60 -4.29 -15.04
CA TRP A 66 16.89 -3.05 -14.64
C TRP A 66 15.96 -3.24 -13.41
N ARG A 67 16.48 -3.68 -12.25
CA ARG A 67 15.66 -4.36 -11.22
C ARG A 67 15.42 -3.66 -9.90
N ILE A 68 16.09 -2.54 -9.62
CA ILE A 68 15.70 -1.71 -8.47
C ILE A 68 14.90 -0.55 -9.05
N PRO A 69 13.56 -0.63 -9.10
CA PRO A 69 12.77 0.53 -9.46
C PRO A 69 13.20 1.71 -8.58
N PRO A 70 13.30 2.94 -9.13
CA PRO A 70 13.70 4.09 -8.35
C PRO A 70 12.87 4.17 -7.06
N GLU A 71 13.48 4.59 -5.95
CA GLU A 71 12.80 4.65 -4.65
C GLU A 71 11.46 5.43 -4.74
N GLY A 72 11.44 6.50 -5.52
CA GLY A 72 10.22 7.27 -5.79
C GLY A 72 9.13 6.49 -6.52
N TRP A 73 9.48 5.57 -7.41
CA TRP A 73 8.53 4.71 -8.12
C TRP A 73 7.88 3.69 -7.19
N ILE A 74 8.68 3.11 -6.28
CA ILE A 74 8.20 2.18 -5.26
C ILE A 74 7.23 2.89 -4.33
N LYS A 75 7.61 4.08 -3.83
CA LYS A 75 6.73 4.91 -3.01
C LYS A 75 5.45 5.28 -3.75
N PHE A 76 5.53 5.62 -5.03
CA PHE A 76 4.34 5.89 -5.84
C PHE A 76 3.41 4.67 -5.92
N CYS A 77 3.94 3.48 -6.22
CA CYS A 77 3.15 2.24 -6.22
C CYS A 77 2.50 1.95 -4.86
N GLY A 78 3.21 2.20 -3.76
CA GLY A 78 2.68 2.07 -2.40
C GLY A 78 1.50 3.01 -2.15
N ILE A 79 1.62 4.29 -2.55
CA ILE A 79 0.53 5.28 -2.43
C ILE A 79 -0.67 4.86 -3.27
N VAL A 80 -0.47 4.38 -4.49
CA VAL A 80 -1.56 3.94 -5.37
C VAL A 80 -2.33 2.77 -4.75
N ALA A 81 -1.62 1.75 -4.26
CA ALA A 81 -2.25 0.60 -3.59
C ALA A 81 -3.07 1.03 -2.37
N LEU A 82 -2.51 1.97 -1.60
CA LEU A 82 -3.14 2.50 -0.41
C LEU A 82 -4.38 3.35 -0.70
N LEU A 83 -4.32 4.20 -1.73
CA LEU A 83 -5.47 5.00 -2.17
C LEU A 83 -6.60 4.12 -2.74
N LEU A 84 -6.27 3.02 -3.42
CA LEU A 84 -7.27 2.08 -3.91
C LEU A 84 -8.02 1.40 -2.76
N GLY A 85 -7.30 0.94 -1.73
CA GLY A 85 -7.92 0.39 -0.53
C GLY A 85 -8.78 1.42 0.20
N ALA A 86 -8.28 2.64 0.38
CA ALA A 86 -9.01 3.72 1.02
C ALA A 86 -10.28 4.10 0.26
N PHE A 87 -10.20 4.15 -1.08
CA PHE A 87 -11.35 4.42 -1.93
C PHE A 87 -12.41 3.32 -1.81
N SER A 88 -12.02 2.05 -1.86
CA SER A 88 -12.95 0.92 -1.73
C SER A 88 -13.72 0.95 -0.40
N ILE A 89 -13.03 1.15 0.73
CA ILE A 89 -13.66 1.27 2.05
C ILE A 89 -14.65 2.44 2.09
N TYR A 90 -14.29 3.57 1.46
CA TYR A 90 -15.14 4.76 1.47
C TYR A 90 -16.37 4.65 0.55
N THR A 91 -16.29 3.92 -0.56
CA THR A 91 -17.40 3.74 -1.51
C THR A 91 -18.24 2.48 -1.29
N GLY A 92 -17.82 1.61 -0.36
CA GLY A 92 -18.39 0.28 -0.15
C GLY A 92 -17.52 -0.79 -0.84
N SER A 93 -17.10 -1.80 -0.06
CA SER A 93 -16.12 -2.85 -0.43
C SER A 93 -16.51 -3.74 -1.61
N GLU A 94 -17.77 -3.67 -2.08
CA GLU A 94 -18.27 -4.51 -3.17
C GLU A 94 -17.50 -4.33 -4.49
N TRP A 95 -16.92 -3.15 -4.75
CA TRP A 95 -16.25 -2.86 -6.02
C TRP A 95 -14.97 -3.68 -6.20
N LEU A 96 -14.09 -3.70 -5.20
CA LEU A 96 -12.78 -4.35 -5.29
C LEU A 96 -12.94 -5.87 -5.27
N ASP A 97 -13.87 -6.36 -4.44
CA ASP A 97 -14.23 -7.76 -4.35
C ASP A 97 -14.85 -8.28 -5.68
N SER A 98 -15.65 -7.45 -6.38
CA SER A 98 -16.16 -7.78 -7.71
C SER A 98 -15.09 -7.87 -8.80
N MET A 99 -13.98 -7.12 -8.65
CA MET A 99 -12.90 -7.09 -9.62
C MET A 99 -11.97 -8.30 -9.48
N ILE A 100 -11.75 -8.78 -8.25
CA ILE A 100 -10.90 -9.95 -7.97
C ILE A 100 -11.60 -11.26 -8.34
N ARG A 101 -12.93 -11.34 -8.19
CA ARG A 101 -13.71 -12.55 -8.48
C ARG A 101 -14.07 -12.75 -9.96
N ARG A 102 -13.72 -11.81 -10.84
CA ARG A 102 -13.87 -11.95 -12.30
C ARG A 102 -12.61 -12.49 -12.94
#